data_AF-A0AAU1CLF3-F1
#
_entry.id   AF-A0AAU1CLF3-F1
#
_cell.length_a   1.000
_cell.length_b   1.000
_cell.length_c   1.000
_cell.angle_alpha   90.00
_cell.angle_beta   90.00
_cell.angle_gamma   90.00
#
_symmetry.space_group_name_H-M   'P 1'
#
loop_
_entity.id
_entity.type
_entity.pdbx_description
1 polymer ?
#
loop_
_entity_poly.entity_id
_entity_poly.type
_entity_poly.pdbx_seq_one_letter_code
_entity_poly.pdbx_strand_id
1 'polypeptide(L)'
;MIRKGRIVTAVALTTLSLGLTACNDDEDPAAMPESPSASAPASPAPSSESPSADPSDDAGSKPSGDVAAPGTKFKVGDRAVVPFKYGTDKKGTVAITVTAIEKGTEADMAPFGDKAKGMTPYYIRMKVENVGGTDLSYSSLRLRGKLAGGAPTGVILIGDLPGKCDSETAPRDFTTKGASYETCSLSATKTDPIAVASFEEGDAYSDSPVLWSN
;
A
#
# COMPACT_ATOMS: atom_id res chain seq x y z
N MET A 1 45.30 3.94 28.33
CA MET A 1 46.18 4.51 27.27
C MET A 1 45.30 5.00 26.14
N ILE A 2 45.30 6.31 25.89
CA ILE A 2 44.41 7.02 24.96
C ILE A 2 45.15 7.22 23.63
N ARG A 3 44.56 6.84 22.49
CA ARG A 3 45.02 7.27 21.17
C ARG A 3 44.01 8.20 20.54
N LYS A 4 44.37 9.48 20.54
CA LYS A 4 43.72 10.61 19.86
C LYS A 4 44.00 10.53 18.36
N GLY A 5 42.96 10.55 17.53
CA GLY A 5 43.04 10.88 16.11
C GLY A 5 42.32 12.21 15.87
N ARG A 6 43.08 13.27 15.59
CA ARG A 6 42.60 14.60 15.19
C ARG A 6 42.42 14.61 13.68
N ILE A 7 41.25 14.98 13.18
CA ILE A 7 41.11 15.52 11.82
C ILE A 7 40.27 16.79 11.93
N VAL A 8 40.90 17.88 11.50
CA VAL A 8 40.39 19.25 11.42
C VAL A 8 39.89 19.45 10.00
N THR A 9 38.70 20.03 9.82
CA THR A 9 38.34 20.67 8.55
C THR A 9 37.38 21.82 8.85
N ALA A 10 37.77 23.03 8.47
CA ALA A 10 37.06 24.27 8.70
C ALA A 10 36.43 24.79 7.39
N VAL A 11 35.13 25.07 7.48
CA VAL A 11 34.34 26.22 6.98
C VAL A 11 34.69 26.87 5.62
N ALA A 12 33.66 27.03 4.78
CA ALA A 12 33.41 28.27 4.04
C ALA A 12 31.90 28.52 3.87
N LEU A 13 31.44 29.69 4.33
CA LEU A 13 30.10 30.26 4.15
C LEU A 13 29.93 30.83 2.74
N THR A 14 28.70 30.78 2.20
CA THR A 14 28.18 31.79 1.26
C THR A 14 26.70 32.06 1.56
N THR A 15 26.43 33.25 2.08
CA THR A 15 25.12 33.90 2.17
C THR A 15 24.91 34.80 0.95
N LEU A 16 23.72 34.84 0.35
CA LEU A 16 23.16 36.06 -0.27
C LEU A 16 21.69 35.86 -0.65
N SER A 17 20.85 36.72 -0.08
CA SER A 17 19.41 36.90 -0.21
C SER A 17 19.06 37.99 -1.21
N LEU A 18 18.02 37.82 -2.04
CA LEU A 18 17.25 38.90 -2.66
C LEU A 18 15.78 38.47 -2.83
N GLY A 19 14.84 39.32 -2.40
CA GLY A 19 13.40 39.20 -2.65
C GLY A 19 12.90 40.23 -3.66
N LEU A 20 11.67 40.05 -4.17
CA LEU A 20 10.78 41.03 -4.84
C LEU A 20 9.36 40.39 -4.85
N THR A 21 8.39 40.86 -4.05
CA THR A 21 7.38 41.93 -4.32
C THR A 21 6.35 41.62 -5.41
N ALA A 22 5.14 41.27 -4.94
CA ALA A 22 3.80 41.77 -5.28
C ALA A 22 3.51 42.54 -6.60
N CYS A 23 2.27 42.29 -7.07
CA CYS A 23 1.39 43.14 -7.88
C CYS A 23 1.74 43.36 -9.35
N ASN A 24 0.87 42.88 -10.23
CA ASN A 24 0.50 43.67 -11.41
C ASN A 24 -1.02 43.82 -11.44
N ASP A 25 -1.41 45.00 -11.01
CA ASP A 25 -2.70 45.66 -11.12
C ASP A 25 -2.83 46.13 -12.58
N ASP A 26 -3.96 45.88 -13.24
CA ASP A 26 -4.31 46.62 -14.46
C ASP A 26 -5.80 46.94 -14.42
N GLU A 27 -6.04 48.22 -14.63
CA GLU A 27 -7.19 49.01 -14.24
C GLU A 27 -8.45 48.78 -15.09
N ASP A 28 -9.59 48.85 -14.40
CA ASP A 28 -10.92 49.13 -14.96
C ASP A 28 -10.93 50.54 -15.58
N PRO A 29 -11.65 50.77 -16.70
CA PRO A 29 -12.74 51.71 -16.54
C PRO A 29 -13.95 51.39 -17.43
N ALA A 30 -15.15 51.41 -16.84
CA ALA A 30 -16.10 52.52 -16.99
C ALA A 30 -17.56 52.04 -16.87
N ALA A 31 -18.32 52.81 -16.10
CA ALA A 31 -19.66 52.54 -15.64
C ALA A 31 -20.78 52.89 -16.65
N MET A 32 -21.82 52.03 -16.63
CA MET A 32 -23.28 52.33 -16.65
C MET A 32 -23.95 52.81 -17.96
N PRO A 33 -25.29 52.58 -18.17
CA PRO A 33 -26.36 52.38 -17.17
C PRO A 33 -27.39 51.24 -17.38
N GLU A 34 -28.17 50.99 -16.32
CA GLU A 34 -29.42 50.19 -16.23
C GLU A 34 -30.54 50.77 -17.14
N SER A 35 -31.68 50.13 -17.47
CA SER A 35 -32.67 49.33 -16.72
C SER A 35 -33.84 48.96 -17.71
N PRO A 36 -35.02 48.42 -17.32
CA PRO A 36 -35.37 47.09 -16.81
C PRO A 36 -36.45 46.37 -17.68
N SER A 37 -37.09 45.32 -17.13
CA SER A 37 -38.34 44.60 -17.55
C SER A 37 -38.05 43.17 -18.04
N ALA A 38 -38.72 42.09 -17.62
CA ALA A 38 -40.06 41.92 -17.06
C ALA A 38 -40.14 40.63 -16.20
N SER A 39 -41.17 40.56 -15.36
CA SER A 39 -41.48 39.44 -14.45
C SER A 39 -42.26 38.28 -15.08
N ALA A 40 -41.99 37.08 -14.55
CA ALA A 40 -42.87 35.90 -14.33
C ALA A 40 -43.28 35.03 -15.54
N PRO A 41 -43.67 33.74 -15.34
CA PRO A 41 -43.93 33.01 -14.08
C PRO A 41 -43.18 31.67 -13.88
N ALA A 42 -43.22 31.21 -12.62
CA ALA A 42 -42.74 29.93 -12.12
C ALA A 42 -43.59 28.75 -12.59
N SER A 43 -42.93 27.63 -12.88
CA SER A 43 -43.51 26.32 -13.20
C SER A 43 -43.27 25.35 -12.02
N PRO A 44 -44.18 24.39 -11.75
CA PRO A 44 -44.30 23.73 -10.45
C PRO A 44 -43.26 22.63 -10.23
N ALA A 45 -42.95 22.39 -8.95
CA ALA A 45 -42.20 21.24 -8.48
C ALA A 45 -42.97 19.93 -8.68
N PRO A 46 -42.29 18.82 -9.00
CA PRO A 46 -42.77 17.49 -8.65
C PRO A 46 -42.08 16.97 -7.38
N SER A 47 -42.95 16.56 -6.46
CA SER A 47 -42.87 15.47 -5.48
C SER A 47 -41.51 15.05 -4.91
N SER A 48 -41.39 15.26 -3.60
CA SER A 48 -40.62 14.41 -2.70
C SER A 48 -41.02 12.95 -2.85
N GLU A 49 -40.12 12.11 -3.33
CA GLU A 49 -40.05 10.72 -2.89
C GLU A 49 -38.85 10.59 -1.95
N SER A 50 -39.18 10.33 -0.69
CA SER A 50 -38.23 9.94 0.34
C SER A 50 -37.90 8.47 0.12
N PRO A 51 -36.64 8.06 -0.09
CA PRO A 51 -36.27 6.68 0.16
C PRO A 51 -36.18 6.54 1.68
N SER A 52 -37.16 5.84 2.26
CA SER A 52 -36.99 5.18 3.54
C SER A 52 -35.76 4.27 3.43
N ALA A 53 -34.67 4.70 4.06
CA ALA A 53 -33.54 3.84 4.34
C ALA A 53 -33.95 2.85 5.43
N ASP A 54 -34.25 1.62 5.04
CA ASP A 54 -34.07 0.49 5.93
C ASP A 54 -32.58 0.13 5.93
N PRO A 55 -31.90 0.06 7.08
CA PRO A 55 -30.54 -0.43 7.14
C PRO A 55 -30.61 -1.95 6.98
N SER A 56 -30.45 -2.43 5.75
CA SER A 56 -29.99 -3.81 5.57
C SER A 56 -28.55 -3.88 6.05
N ASP A 57 -28.34 -4.61 7.14
CA ASP A 57 -27.05 -5.16 7.56
C ASP A 57 -26.46 -6.00 6.41
N ASP A 58 -25.88 -5.33 5.42
CA ASP A 58 -25.04 -5.96 4.41
C ASP A 58 -23.63 -6.05 4.98
N ALA A 59 -23.23 -7.27 5.32
CA ALA A 59 -21.89 -7.60 5.76
C ALA A 59 -20.88 -7.10 4.71
N GLY A 60 -20.24 -5.97 5.05
CA GLY A 60 -19.48 -5.13 4.14
C GLY A 60 -18.48 -5.88 3.27
N SER A 61 -18.84 -6.04 2.00
CA SER A 61 -17.86 -6.14 0.93
C SER A 61 -17.28 -4.74 0.70
N LYS A 62 -16.05 -4.51 1.17
CA LYS A 62 -15.28 -3.30 0.88
C LYS A 62 -15.11 -3.13 -0.64
N PRO A 63 -14.96 -1.88 -1.14
CA PRO A 63 -15.03 -1.59 -2.57
C PRO A 63 -13.90 -2.32 -3.33
N SER A 64 -14.27 -3.19 -4.26
CA SER A 64 -13.35 -3.90 -5.17
C SER A 64 -12.78 -3.01 -6.28
N GLY A 65 -12.83 -1.69 -6.14
CA GLY A 65 -12.49 -0.73 -7.20
C GLY A 65 -11.49 0.34 -6.80
N ASP A 66 -11.55 0.84 -5.56
CA ASP A 66 -10.74 1.96 -5.12
C ASP A 66 -9.44 1.52 -4.45
N VAL A 67 -8.41 2.35 -4.58
CA VAL A 67 -7.13 2.15 -3.88
C VAL A 67 -7.37 2.16 -2.37
N ALA A 68 -6.94 1.10 -1.70
CA ALA A 68 -7.05 0.96 -0.26
C ALA A 68 -6.26 2.08 0.43
N ALA A 69 -6.91 2.78 1.37
CA ALA A 69 -6.23 3.77 2.18
C ALA A 69 -5.16 3.10 3.08
N PRO A 70 -4.06 3.80 3.42
CA PRO A 70 -3.14 3.34 4.47
C PRO A 70 -3.87 2.96 5.77
N GLY A 71 -3.41 1.90 6.43
CA GLY A 71 -3.98 1.39 7.68
C GLY A 71 -5.25 0.54 7.49
N THR A 72 -5.71 0.35 6.25
CA THR A 72 -6.92 -0.43 5.97
C THR A 72 -6.72 -1.90 6.35
N LYS A 73 -7.68 -2.44 7.09
CA LYS A 73 -7.73 -3.87 7.46
C LYS A 73 -8.73 -4.64 6.59
N PHE A 74 -8.32 -5.80 6.15
CA PHE A 74 -9.04 -6.75 5.31
C PHE A 74 -9.06 -8.12 5.98
N LYS A 75 -10.03 -8.96 5.62
CA LYS A 75 -10.00 -10.37 5.99
C LYS A 75 -9.10 -11.14 5.03
N VAL A 76 -8.51 -12.25 5.47
CA VAL A 76 -7.91 -13.22 4.54
C VAL A 76 -9.01 -13.67 3.56
N GLY A 77 -8.68 -13.67 2.26
CA GLY A 77 -9.61 -13.86 1.15
C GLY A 77 -10.12 -12.55 0.52
N ASP A 78 -10.05 -11.43 1.23
CA ASP A 78 -10.46 -10.13 0.68
C ASP A 78 -9.38 -9.56 -0.25
N ARG A 79 -9.86 -8.88 -1.29
CA ARG A 79 -9.05 -8.20 -2.29
C ARG A 79 -8.79 -6.75 -1.88
N ALA A 80 -7.52 -6.31 -1.89
CA ALA A 80 -7.15 -4.91 -1.71
C ALA A 80 -6.39 -4.38 -2.93
N VAL A 81 -6.78 -3.21 -3.43
CA VAL A 81 -6.08 -2.51 -4.52
C VAL A 81 -5.05 -1.56 -3.94
N VAL A 82 -3.80 -1.63 -4.35
CA VAL A 82 -2.70 -0.79 -3.83
C VAL A 82 -1.82 -0.27 -4.96
N PRO A 83 -1.22 0.93 -4.82
CA PRO A 83 -0.13 1.33 -5.70
C PRO A 83 1.09 0.46 -5.43
N PHE A 84 1.79 0.10 -6.48
CA PHE A 84 2.97 -0.75 -6.41
C PHE A 84 4.09 -0.16 -7.25
N LYS A 85 5.29 -0.14 -6.69
CA LYS A 85 6.50 0.32 -7.36
C LYS A 85 7.45 -0.85 -7.48
N TYR A 86 8.17 -0.94 -8.60
CA TYR A 86 9.24 -1.92 -8.73
C TYR A 86 10.47 -1.27 -9.38
N GLY A 87 11.63 -1.49 -8.78
CA GLY A 87 12.85 -0.78 -9.15
C GLY A 87 12.72 0.74 -8.95
N THR A 88 13.39 1.52 -9.80
CA THR A 88 13.40 2.98 -9.71
C THR A 88 12.17 3.63 -10.32
N ASP A 89 11.67 3.08 -11.43
CA ASP A 89 10.78 3.81 -12.35
C ASP A 89 9.45 3.12 -12.63
N LYS A 90 9.33 1.79 -12.46
CA LYS A 90 8.06 1.10 -12.73
C LYS A 90 7.08 1.38 -11.60
N LYS A 91 5.94 1.99 -11.93
CA LYS A 91 4.85 2.29 -11.00
C LYS A 91 3.53 1.85 -11.62
N GLY A 92 2.73 1.11 -10.88
CA GLY A 92 1.43 0.66 -11.32
C GLY A 92 0.48 0.45 -10.16
N THR A 93 -0.63 -0.20 -10.44
CA THR A 93 -1.63 -0.56 -9.44
C THR A 93 -1.89 -2.05 -9.54
N VAL A 94 -1.82 -2.73 -8.41
CA VAL A 94 -2.09 -4.16 -8.30
C VAL A 94 -3.21 -4.39 -7.30
N ALA A 95 -3.95 -5.48 -7.48
CA ALA A 95 -4.78 -6.02 -6.43
C ALA A 95 -4.08 -7.21 -5.78
N ILE A 96 -4.10 -7.25 -4.46
CA ILE A 96 -3.51 -8.31 -3.65
C ILE A 96 -4.66 -9.01 -2.93
N THR A 97 -4.69 -10.33 -2.99
CA THR A 97 -5.60 -11.16 -2.20
C THR A 97 -4.75 -12.15 -1.41
N VAL A 98 -4.69 -12.00 -0.09
CA VAL A 98 -4.04 -12.98 0.79
C VAL A 98 -4.97 -14.17 0.89
N THR A 99 -4.55 -15.33 0.38
CA THR A 99 -5.39 -16.53 0.32
C THR A 99 -5.21 -17.42 1.55
N ALA A 100 -4.03 -17.40 2.18
CA ALA A 100 -3.77 -18.13 3.41
C ALA A 100 -2.58 -17.55 4.19
N ILE A 101 -2.62 -17.71 5.52
CA ILE A 101 -1.49 -17.53 6.43
C ILE A 101 -1.30 -18.86 7.17
N GLU A 102 -0.37 -19.68 6.71
CA GLU A 102 -0.20 -21.06 7.17
C GLU A 102 1.02 -21.21 8.06
N LYS A 103 0.85 -21.88 9.20
CA LYS A 103 1.96 -22.23 10.08
C LYS A 103 2.72 -23.42 9.51
N GLY A 104 4.00 -23.25 9.25
CA GLY A 104 4.93 -24.34 8.92
C GLY A 104 5.49 -25.03 10.17
N THR A 105 6.43 -25.94 9.96
CA THR A 105 7.11 -26.66 11.05
C THR A 105 8.51 -26.09 11.28
N GLU A 106 9.03 -26.21 12.50
CA GLU A 106 10.42 -25.82 12.77
C GLU A 106 11.43 -26.59 11.90
N ALA A 107 11.11 -27.83 11.51
CA ALA A 107 11.96 -28.62 10.60
C ALA A 107 12.15 -27.93 9.25
N ASP A 108 11.17 -27.14 8.79
CA ASP A 108 11.26 -26.38 7.54
C ASP A 108 12.29 -25.25 7.62
N MET A 109 12.76 -24.90 8.82
CA MET A 109 13.82 -23.90 9.01
C MET A 109 15.23 -24.44 8.81
N ALA A 110 15.41 -25.76 8.66
CA ALA A 110 16.73 -26.39 8.52
C ALA A 110 17.62 -25.76 7.42
N PRO A 111 17.11 -25.38 6.22
CA PRO A 111 17.92 -24.75 5.18
C PRO A 111 18.53 -23.40 5.57
N PHE A 112 17.97 -22.72 6.57
CA PHE A 112 18.45 -21.41 7.04
C PHE A 112 19.52 -21.51 8.16
N GLY A 113 19.92 -22.74 8.51
CA GLY A 113 21.01 -23.02 9.43
C GLY A 113 20.71 -22.68 10.89
N ASP A 114 21.76 -22.69 11.72
CA ASP A 114 21.62 -22.63 13.18
C ASP A 114 20.91 -21.38 13.71
N LYS A 115 20.99 -20.25 13.01
CA LYS A 115 20.33 -19.00 13.42
C LYS A 115 18.81 -19.12 13.42
N ALA A 116 18.28 -20.03 12.60
CA ALA A 116 16.86 -20.27 12.43
C ALA A 116 16.29 -21.32 13.39
N LYS A 117 17.12 -21.96 14.21
CA LYS A 117 16.67 -22.89 15.26
C LYS A 117 15.70 -22.21 16.22
N GLY A 118 14.65 -22.94 16.60
CA GLY A 118 13.55 -22.44 17.42
C GLY A 118 12.63 -21.42 16.73
N MET A 119 12.81 -21.16 15.42
CA MET A 119 11.87 -20.35 14.65
C MET A 119 10.77 -21.22 14.07
N THR A 120 9.56 -20.68 14.04
CA THR A 120 8.45 -21.25 13.27
C THR A 120 8.25 -20.44 12.00
N PRO A 121 8.29 -21.05 10.80
CA PRO A 121 7.96 -20.37 9.56
C PRO A 121 6.45 -20.23 9.39
N TYR A 122 6.05 -19.19 8.66
CA TYR A 122 4.69 -19.00 8.16
C TYR A 122 4.72 -18.71 6.67
N TYR A 123 3.80 -19.34 5.95
CA TYR A 123 3.63 -19.21 4.51
C TYR A 123 2.45 -18.30 4.24
N ILE A 124 2.73 -17.10 3.74
CA ILE A 124 1.72 -16.11 3.38
C ILE A 124 1.48 -16.25 1.89
N ARG A 125 0.41 -16.96 1.53
CA ARG A 125 0.02 -17.19 0.14
C ARG A 125 -0.82 -16.03 -0.34
N MET A 126 -0.57 -15.58 -1.57
CA MET A 126 -1.32 -14.50 -2.17
C MET A 126 -1.49 -14.67 -3.67
N LYS A 127 -2.60 -14.13 -4.17
CA LYS A 127 -2.81 -13.84 -5.58
C LYS A 127 -2.56 -12.36 -5.82
N VAL A 128 -1.80 -12.04 -6.87
CA VAL A 128 -1.52 -10.68 -7.32
C VAL A 128 -2.11 -10.50 -8.72
N GLU A 129 -2.88 -9.43 -8.90
CA GLU A 129 -3.52 -9.08 -10.17
C GLU A 129 -3.06 -7.69 -10.62
N ASN A 130 -2.68 -7.54 -11.88
CA ASN A 130 -2.39 -6.25 -12.48
C ASN A 130 -3.70 -5.55 -12.82
N VAL A 131 -4.09 -4.53 -12.06
CA VAL A 131 -5.35 -3.80 -12.31
C VAL A 131 -5.13 -2.48 -13.05
N GLY A 132 -3.90 -1.96 -13.02
CA GLY A 132 -3.52 -0.72 -13.69
C GLY A 132 -3.14 -0.89 -15.17
N GLY A 133 -2.78 -2.10 -15.59
CA GLY A 133 -2.33 -2.38 -16.97
C GLY A 133 -0.92 -1.91 -17.29
N THR A 134 -0.15 -1.43 -16.31
CA THR A 134 1.28 -1.12 -16.47
C THR A 134 2.08 -2.39 -16.69
N ASP A 135 3.17 -2.33 -17.47
CA ASP A 135 4.17 -3.41 -17.50
C ASP A 135 4.85 -3.58 -16.12
N LEU A 136 4.44 -4.63 -15.42
CA LEU A 136 5.00 -5.06 -14.14
C LEU A 136 5.65 -6.45 -14.26
N SER A 137 6.02 -6.87 -15.47
CA SER A 137 6.73 -8.12 -15.69
C SER A 137 8.01 -8.18 -14.85
N TYR A 138 8.30 -9.38 -14.33
CA TYR A 138 9.45 -9.67 -13.48
C TYR A 138 9.52 -8.86 -12.18
N SER A 139 8.40 -8.29 -11.73
CA SER A 139 8.32 -7.63 -10.43
C SER A 139 8.12 -8.64 -9.30
N SER A 140 8.76 -8.39 -8.15
CA SER A 140 8.63 -9.23 -6.97
C SER A 140 7.81 -8.50 -5.92
N LEU A 141 6.63 -9.02 -5.61
CA LEU A 141 5.80 -8.55 -4.51
C LEU A 141 6.03 -9.43 -3.27
N ARG A 142 6.23 -8.80 -2.11
CA ARG A 142 6.42 -9.48 -0.83
C ARG A 142 5.56 -8.84 0.23
N LEU A 143 4.84 -9.65 0.99
CA LEU A 143 4.15 -9.23 2.21
C LEU A 143 5.01 -9.55 3.43
N ARG A 144 4.82 -8.82 4.52
CA ARG A 144 5.43 -9.11 5.82
C ARG A 144 4.45 -9.85 6.72
N GLY A 145 4.91 -10.88 7.40
CA GLY A 145 4.20 -11.47 8.54
C GLY A 145 4.34 -10.61 9.78
N LYS A 146 3.23 -10.41 10.49
CA LYS A 146 3.15 -9.68 11.75
C LYS A 146 2.42 -10.50 12.80
N LEU A 147 2.72 -10.20 14.07
CA LEU A 147 2.00 -10.72 15.21
C LEU A 147 0.55 -10.17 15.23
N ALA A 148 -0.28 -10.72 16.11
CA ALA A 148 -1.60 -10.15 16.38
C ALA A 148 -1.47 -8.66 16.72
N GLY A 149 -2.37 -7.83 16.18
CA GLY A 149 -2.33 -6.37 16.35
C GLY A 149 -1.33 -5.64 15.43
N GLY A 150 -0.57 -6.35 14.58
CA GLY A 150 0.29 -5.74 13.55
C GLY A 150 1.74 -5.48 13.98
N ALA A 151 2.16 -5.93 15.16
CA ALA A 151 3.53 -5.79 15.63
C ALA A 151 4.53 -6.62 14.79
N PRO A 152 5.76 -6.14 14.56
CA PRO A 152 6.78 -6.90 13.84
C PRO A 152 7.23 -8.13 14.65
N THR A 153 7.66 -9.19 13.97
CA THR A 153 8.20 -10.40 14.62
C THR A 153 9.64 -10.24 15.11
N GLY A 154 10.34 -9.19 14.66
CA GLY A 154 11.77 -9.01 14.90
C GLY A 154 12.67 -9.97 14.10
N VAL A 155 12.09 -10.78 13.21
CA VAL A 155 12.82 -11.77 12.40
C VAL A 155 12.81 -11.33 10.94
N ILE A 156 13.98 -11.24 10.33
CA ILE A 156 14.16 -11.09 8.89
C ILE A 156 14.80 -12.36 8.38
N LEU A 157 14.06 -13.09 7.54
CA LEU A 157 14.53 -14.29 6.88
C LEU A 157 14.92 -13.95 5.44
N ILE A 158 16.08 -14.41 5.00
CA ILE A 158 16.57 -14.23 3.63
C ILE A 158 16.67 -15.62 3.00
N GLY A 159 16.06 -15.78 1.83
CA GLY A 159 15.94 -17.04 1.11
C GLY A 159 14.48 -17.47 0.97
N ASP A 160 14.30 -18.66 0.42
CA ASP A 160 13.03 -19.25 0.01
C ASP A 160 12.90 -20.69 0.52
N LEU A 161 11.68 -21.23 0.42
CA LEU A 161 11.39 -22.63 0.73
C LEU A 161 10.65 -23.29 -0.44
N PRO A 162 11.39 -23.77 -1.46
CA PRO A 162 10.81 -24.42 -2.63
C PRO A 162 9.87 -25.57 -2.26
N GLY A 163 8.73 -25.65 -2.94
CA GLY A 163 7.69 -26.67 -2.73
C GLY A 163 6.84 -26.48 -1.48
N LYS A 164 7.12 -25.44 -0.67
CA LYS A 164 6.31 -25.08 0.51
C LYS A 164 5.78 -23.65 0.39
N CYS A 165 6.68 -22.72 0.12
CA CYS A 165 6.40 -21.31 -0.08
C CYS A 165 7.16 -20.81 -1.31
N ASP A 166 6.58 -21.08 -2.48
CA ASP A 166 7.17 -20.71 -3.77
C ASP A 166 7.08 -19.20 -3.97
N SER A 167 8.24 -18.56 -3.84
CA SER A 167 8.35 -17.10 -3.77
C SER A 167 8.59 -16.51 -5.16
N GLU A 168 7.55 -16.61 -5.99
CA GLU A 168 7.58 -16.26 -7.39
C GLU A 168 7.74 -14.76 -7.65
N THR A 169 8.24 -14.47 -8.84
CA THR A 169 8.25 -13.16 -9.47
C THR A 169 7.16 -13.13 -10.55
N ALA A 170 6.57 -11.95 -10.79
CA ALA A 170 5.55 -11.77 -11.82
C ALA A 170 6.02 -12.32 -13.19
N PRO A 171 5.17 -13.09 -13.90
CA PRO A 171 5.53 -13.70 -15.17
C PRO A 171 5.68 -12.65 -16.28
N ARG A 172 6.24 -13.07 -17.43
CA ARG A 172 6.53 -12.20 -18.58
C ARG A 172 5.31 -11.46 -19.13
N ASP A 173 4.12 -12.02 -18.94
CA ASP A 173 2.83 -11.55 -19.44
C ASP A 173 2.06 -10.72 -18.39
N PHE A 174 2.67 -10.43 -17.24
CA PHE A 174 2.12 -9.52 -16.23
C PHE A 174 2.23 -8.04 -16.66
N THR A 175 1.77 -7.76 -17.88
CA THR A 175 1.88 -6.47 -18.57
C THR A 175 0.54 -5.87 -18.94
N THR A 176 -0.57 -6.58 -18.70
CA THR A 176 -1.91 -6.16 -19.09
C THR A 176 -2.87 -6.21 -17.91
N LYS A 177 -3.94 -5.43 -17.99
CA LYS A 177 -4.99 -5.42 -16.98
C LYS A 177 -5.65 -6.80 -16.90
N GLY A 178 -5.82 -7.32 -15.68
CA GLY A 178 -6.36 -8.64 -15.39
C GLY A 178 -5.34 -9.77 -15.40
N ALA A 179 -4.10 -9.53 -15.86
CA ALA A 179 -3.03 -10.50 -15.72
C ALA A 179 -2.82 -10.80 -14.22
N SER A 180 -2.65 -12.06 -13.85
CA SER A 180 -2.51 -12.46 -12.45
C SER A 180 -1.56 -13.63 -12.26
N TYR A 181 -0.97 -13.71 -11.08
CA TYR A 181 -0.12 -14.82 -10.68
C TYR A 181 -0.27 -15.08 -9.17
N GLU A 182 0.13 -16.26 -8.74
CA GLU A 182 0.20 -16.63 -7.33
C GLU A 182 1.65 -16.61 -6.86
N THR A 183 1.86 -16.22 -5.61
CA THR A 183 3.19 -16.19 -4.99
C THR A 183 3.06 -16.39 -3.49
N CYS A 184 4.17 -16.70 -2.84
CA CYS A 184 4.26 -16.85 -1.40
C CYS A 184 5.33 -15.93 -0.79
N SER A 185 4.99 -15.31 0.34
CA SER A 185 5.95 -14.61 1.19
C SER A 185 6.24 -15.44 2.43
N LEU A 186 7.52 -15.75 2.63
CA LEU A 186 7.99 -16.47 3.79
C LEU A 186 8.24 -15.49 4.94
N SER A 187 7.70 -15.79 6.11
CA SER A 187 7.99 -15.08 7.35
C SER A 187 8.26 -16.07 8.47
N ALA A 188 8.85 -15.62 9.57
CA ALA A 188 9.12 -16.48 10.71
C ALA A 188 9.02 -15.69 12.03
N THR A 189 8.86 -16.42 13.11
CA THR A 189 8.76 -15.89 14.48
C THR A 189 9.44 -16.84 15.46
N LYS A 190 9.98 -16.30 16.56
CA LYS A 190 10.41 -17.05 17.75
C LYS A 190 9.43 -16.92 18.92
N THR A 191 8.43 -16.07 18.77
CA THR A 191 7.52 -15.65 19.83
C THR A 191 6.10 -16.08 19.48
N ASP A 192 5.17 -15.15 19.49
CA ASP A 192 3.78 -15.40 19.18
C ASP A 192 3.58 -15.76 17.70
N PRO A 193 2.48 -16.46 17.38
CA PRO A 193 2.07 -16.73 16.01
C PRO A 193 2.01 -15.48 15.13
N ILE A 194 2.43 -15.63 13.88
CA ILE A 194 2.10 -14.66 12.84
C ILE A 194 0.61 -14.83 12.54
N ALA A 195 -0.15 -13.75 12.70
CA ALA A 195 -1.60 -13.73 12.51
C ALA A 195 -2.05 -12.74 11.43
N VAL A 196 -1.11 -11.92 10.94
CA VAL A 196 -1.40 -10.80 10.05
C VAL A 196 -0.39 -10.79 8.91
N ALA A 197 -0.88 -10.61 7.68
CA ALA A 197 -0.07 -10.27 6.51
C ALA A 197 -0.14 -8.76 6.26
N SER A 198 0.98 -8.15 5.91
CA SER A 198 1.12 -6.70 5.84
C SER A 198 1.76 -6.26 4.52
N PHE A 199 1.13 -5.29 3.84
CA PHE A 199 1.70 -4.55 2.72
C PHE A 199 2.17 -3.18 3.20
N GLU A 200 3.47 -2.95 3.08
CA GLU A 200 4.20 -1.79 3.65
C GLU A 200 4.93 -0.97 2.57
N GLU A 201 4.75 -1.31 1.29
CA GLU A 201 5.54 -0.73 0.23
C GLU A 201 5.03 0.65 -0.19
N GLY A 202 5.97 1.60 -0.30
CA GLY A 202 5.71 3.00 -0.58
C GLY A 202 5.53 3.83 0.69
N ASP A 203 5.94 5.10 0.62
CA ASP A 203 6.01 6.01 1.78
C ASP A 203 4.67 6.16 2.51
N ALA A 204 3.55 6.06 1.78
CA ALA A 204 2.22 6.15 2.38
C ALA A 204 1.85 4.93 3.25
N TYR A 205 2.46 3.75 3.02
CA TYR A 205 2.09 2.49 3.67
C TYR A 205 3.11 2.02 4.70
N SER A 206 4.30 2.62 4.77
CA SER A 206 5.35 2.17 5.70
C SER A 206 4.94 2.30 7.18
N ASP A 207 4.26 3.40 7.52
CA ASP A 207 3.82 3.69 8.89
C ASP A 207 2.40 3.19 9.17
N SER A 208 1.60 3.00 8.11
CA SER A 208 0.20 2.59 8.18
C SER A 208 -0.08 1.57 7.09
N PRO A 209 0.37 0.32 7.28
CA PRO A 209 0.24 -0.70 6.25
C PRO A 209 -1.19 -1.15 6.02
N VAL A 210 -1.42 -1.74 4.85
CA VAL A 210 -2.62 -2.54 4.61
C VAL A 210 -2.43 -3.91 5.24
N LEU A 211 -3.43 -4.37 6.00
CA LEU A 211 -3.35 -5.60 6.79
C LEU A 211 -4.42 -6.61 6.38
N TRP A 212 -4.05 -7.88 6.34
CA TRP A 212 -4.97 -9.02 6.21
C TRP A 212 -4.87 -9.93 7.43
N SER A 213 -5.99 -10.30 8.03
CA SER A 213 -6.09 -11.25 9.13
C SER A 213 -7.34 -12.12 9.02
N ASN A 214 -7.37 -13.27 9.69
CA ASN A 214 -8.59 -14.08 9.81
C ASN A 214 -9.63 -13.41 10.72
#